data_AF-U6DXH1-F1
#
_entry.id   AF-U6DXH1-F1
#
_cell.length_a   1.000
_cell.length_b   1.000
_cell.length_c   1.000
_cell.angle_alpha   90.00
_cell.angle_beta   90.00
_cell.angle_gamma   90.00
#
_symmetry.space_group_name_H-M   'P 1'
#
loop_
_entity.id
_entity.type
_entity.pdbx_description
1 polymer ?
#
loop_
_entity_poly.entity_id
_entity_poly.type
_entity_poly.pdbx_seq_one_letter_code
_entity_poly.pdbx_strand_id
1 'polypeptide(L)' 'FNPGAGLPTDKKKGGPSPGDVEAIKNAIANASTLAEVERLKGLLQSGQIPGRERRSGPTDDGEEEMEEDTVTNGS' A
#
# COMPACT_ATOMS: atom_id res chain seq x y z
N PHE A 1 3.98 30.67 -4.92
CA PHE A 1 3.77 29.23 -5.20
C PHE A 1 4.27 28.47 -4.00
N ASN A 2 3.44 27.65 -3.34
CA ASN A 2 3.83 26.92 -2.13
C ASN A 2 3.83 25.42 -2.48
N PRO A 3 4.96 24.84 -2.93
CA PRO A 3 5.02 23.44 -3.31
C PRO A 3 4.61 22.56 -2.12
N GLY A 4 3.53 21.80 -2.28
CA GLY A 4 3.00 20.89 -1.23
C GLY A 4 1.74 21.37 -0.49
N ALA A 5 1.23 22.57 -0.77
CA ALA A 5 -0.06 23.00 -0.24
C ALA A 5 -1.21 22.24 -0.94
N GLY A 6 -2.01 21.51 -0.16
CA GLY A 6 -3.17 20.76 -0.66
C GLY A 6 -2.94 19.26 -0.84
N LEU A 7 -1.76 18.72 -0.50
CA LEU A 7 -1.59 17.28 -0.42
C LEU A 7 -2.44 16.74 0.74
N PRO A 8 -3.36 15.78 0.51
CA PRO A 8 -4.16 15.20 1.57
C PRO A 8 -3.23 14.63 2.66
N THR A 9 -3.27 15.23 3.86
CA THR A 9 -2.52 14.78 5.03
C THR A 9 -3.11 13.52 5.66
N ASP A 10 -4.29 13.10 5.18
CA ASP A 10 -5.16 12.09 5.77
C ASP A 10 -5.29 10.81 4.92
N LYS A 11 -4.19 10.33 4.33
CA LYS A 11 -4.07 8.87 4.20
C LYS A 11 -3.62 8.41 5.56
N LYS A 12 -4.50 7.80 6.38
CA LYS A 12 -4.14 7.29 7.72
C LYS A 12 -2.74 6.67 7.70
N LYS A 13 -1.73 7.44 8.12
CA LYS A 13 -0.31 7.06 8.15
C LYS A 13 -0.07 6.21 9.40
N GLY A 14 -0.91 5.21 9.62
CA GLY A 14 -0.67 4.22 10.66
C GLY A 14 0.48 3.33 10.20
N GLY A 15 1.36 2.95 11.13
CA GLY A 15 2.35 1.91 10.87
C GLY A 15 1.69 0.58 10.45
N PRO A 16 2.49 -0.48 10.22
CA PRO A 16 1.97 -1.80 9.88
C PRO A 16 0.87 -2.23 10.86
N SER A 17 -0.13 -2.99 10.37
CA SER A 17 -1.18 -3.50 11.26
C SER A 17 -0.56 -4.43 12.33
N PRO A 18 -1.21 -4.64 13.50
CA PRO A 18 -0.69 -5.55 14.51
C PRO A 18 -0.38 -6.96 13.98
N GLY A 19 -1.22 -7.48 13.07
CA GLY A 19 -0.98 -8.75 12.41
C GLY A 19 0.23 -8.73 11.46
N ASP A 20 0.44 -7.62 10.75
CA ASP A 20 1.65 -7.46 9.92
C ASP A 20 2.90 -7.40 10.80
N VAL A 21 2.85 -6.72 11.95
CA VAL A 21 3.96 -6.68 12.93
C VAL A 21 4.28 -8.08 13.43
N GLU A 22 3.27 -8.90 13.74
CA GLU A 22 3.47 -10.28 14.18
C GLU A 22 4.06 -11.15 13.08
N ALA A 23 3.55 -11.05 11.85
CA ALA A 23 4.09 -11.78 10.70
C ALA A 23 5.57 -11.43 10.45
N ILE A 24 5.94 -10.15 10.58
CA ILE A 24 7.33 -9.70 10.47
C ILE A 24 8.18 -10.30 11.58
N LYS A 25 7.74 -10.22 12.84
CA LYS A 25 8.47 -10.78 13.99
C LYS A 25 8.69 -12.28 13.82
N ASN A 26 7.66 -13.01 13.42
CA ASN A 26 7.74 -14.44 13.19
C ASN A 26 8.70 -14.76 12.03
N ALA A 27 8.66 -14.01 10.93
CA ALA A 27 9.59 -14.22 9.81
C ALA A 27 11.06 -14.00 10.23
N ILE A 28 11.33 -12.98 11.06
CA ILE A 28 12.68 -12.75 11.61
C ILE A 28 13.09 -13.89 12.54
N ALA A 29 12.20 -14.33 13.44
CA ALA A 29 12.50 -15.38 14.40
C ALA A 29 12.77 -16.74 13.73
N ASN A 30 12.17 -16.99 12.57
CA ASN A 30 12.37 -18.22 11.80
C ASN A 30 13.54 -18.14 10.80
N ALA A 31 14.11 -16.96 10.56
CA ALA A 31 15.27 -16.81 9.70
C ALA A 31 16.47 -17.51 10.33
N SER A 32 17.08 -18.43 9.59
CA SER A 32 18.22 -19.23 10.06
C SER A 32 19.56 -18.69 9.55
N THR A 33 19.52 -17.74 8.60
CA THR A 33 20.72 -17.14 8.00
C THR A 33 20.64 -15.62 7.95
N LEU A 34 21.80 -14.97 7.93
CA LEU A 34 21.88 -13.50 7.77
C LEU A 34 21.27 -13.04 6.43
N ALA A 35 21.49 -13.81 5.36
CA ALA A 35 20.95 -13.52 4.03
C ALA A 35 19.40 -13.49 4.04
N GLU A 36 18.75 -14.36 4.81
CA GLU A 36 17.30 -14.35 4.96
C GLU A 36 16.80 -13.09 5.68
N VAL A 37 17.52 -12.63 6.70
CA VAL A 37 17.20 -11.38 7.40
C VAL A 37 17.35 -10.17 6.48
N GLU A 38 18.42 -10.14 5.66
CA GLU A 38 18.63 -9.09 4.66
C GLU A 38 17.54 -9.08 3.59
N ARG A 39 17.15 -10.25 3.10
CA ARG A 39 16.02 -10.39 2.16
C ARG A 39 14.74 -9.85 2.78
N LEU A 40 14.47 -10.19 4.04
CA LEU A 40 13.30 -9.72 4.76
C LEU A 40 13.30 -8.20 4.88
N LYS A 41 14.43 -7.58 5.22
CA LYS A 41 14.58 -6.12 5.24
C LYS A 41 14.20 -5.49 3.88
N GLY A 42 14.67 -6.06 2.77
CA GLY A 42 14.32 -5.58 1.43
C GLY A 42 12.82 -5.66 1.11
N LEU A 43 12.15 -6.73 1.55
CA LEU A 43 10.70 -6.86 1.41
C LEU A 43 9.95 -5.79 2.20
N LEU A 44 10.35 -5.54 3.45
CA LEU A 44 9.69 -4.54 4.30
C LEU A 44 9.91 -3.11 3.80
N GLN A 45 11.10 -2.80 3.29
CA GLN A 45 11.38 -1.50 2.68
C GLN A 45 10.57 -1.25 1.41
N SER A 46 10.19 -2.31 0.68
CA SER A 46 9.28 -2.22 -0.46
C SER A 46 7.80 -2.27 -0.08
N GLY A 47 7.47 -2.36 1.22
CA GLY A 47 6.10 -2.40 1.74
C GLY A 47 5.43 -3.77 1.68
N GLN A 48 6.17 -4.83 1.32
CA GLN A 48 5.64 -6.18 1.27
C GLN A 48 5.74 -6.88 2.62
N ILE A 49 4.62 -7.41 3.12
CA ILE A 49 4.57 -8.19 4.36
C ILE A 49 4.79 -9.69 4.04
N PRO A 50 5.72 -10.38 4.72
CA PRO A 50 5.96 -11.82 4.51
C PRO A 50 4.72 -12.65 4.84
N GLY A 51 4.48 -13.73 4.09
CA GLY A 51 3.34 -14.63 4.33
C GLY A 51 1.98 -14.04 3.95
N ARG A 52 1.91 -12.74 3.66
CA ARG A 52 0.75 -12.11 3.04
C ARG A 52 0.89 -12.30 1.54
N GLU A 53 -0.03 -13.07 0.94
CA GLU A 53 -0.11 -13.10 -0.51
C GLU A 53 -0.30 -11.68 -1.02
N ARG A 54 0.37 -11.36 -2.13
CA ARG A 54 0.02 -10.17 -2.91
C ARG A 54 -1.42 -10.39 -3.33
N ARG A 55 -2.38 -9.87 -2.57
CA ARG A 55 -3.65 -9.53 -3.15
C ARG A 55 -3.32 -8.44 -4.16
N SER A 56 -3.02 -8.86 -5.38
CA SER A 56 -3.40 -8.12 -6.57
C SER A 56 -4.94 -8.10 -6.57
N GLY A 57 -5.50 -7.35 -5.64
CA GLY A 57 -6.81 -6.73 -5.77
C GLY A 57 -6.51 -5.24 -5.97
N PRO A 58 -7.30 -4.55 -6.80
CA PRO A 58 -6.90 -3.32 -7.44
C PRO A 58 -6.30 -2.37 -6.40
N THR A 59 -5.18 -1.71 -6.73
CA THR A 59 -5.05 -0.32 -6.28
C THR A 59 -6.44 0.29 -6.45
N ASP A 60 -7.05 0.72 -5.35
CA ASP A 60 -8.22 1.59 -5.32
C ASP A 60 -8.21 2.52 -6.56
N ASP A 61 -8.86 2.04 -7.62
CA ASP A 61 -8.96 2.58 -8.98
C ASP A 61 -10.30 2.05 -9.49
N GLY A 62 -11.32 2.36 -8.70
CA GLY A 62 -12.62 1.74 -8.85
C GLY A 62 -13.73 2.37 -8.05
N GLU A 63 -13.67 3.66 -7.73
CA GLU A 63 -14.84 4.46 -7.33
C GLU A 63 -14.64 5.96 -7.66
N GLU A 64 -14.75 6.33 -8.95
CA GLU A 64 -15.60 7.47 -9.34
C GLU A 64 -16.28 7.10 -10.68
N GLU A 65 -17.37 6.35 -10.55
CA GLU A 65 -18.44 6.37 -11.55
C GLU A 65 -18.99 7.80 -11.63
N MET A 66 -19.13 8.34 -12.83
CA MET A 66 -20.46 8.61 -13.38
C MET A 66 -20.31 8.95 -14.86
N GLU A 67 -20.89 8.09 -15.69
CA GLU A 67 -21.33 8.43 -17.04
C GLU A 67 -22.35 9.57 -16.91
N GLU A 68 -22.06 10.74 -17.51
CA GLU A 68 -23.13 11.66 -17.90
C GLU A 68 -22.93 12.02 -19.37
N ASP A 69 -23.53 11.18 -20.21
CA ASP A 69 -23.96 11.55 -21.55
C ASP A 69 -25.11 12.56 -21.41
N THR A 70 -24.78 13.86 -21.48
CA THR A 70 -25.78 14.88 -21.81
C THR A 70 -25.44 15.49 -23.16
N VAL A 71 -26.01 14.89 -24.20
CA VAL A 71 -26.31 15.54 -25.47
C VAL A 71 -27.10 16.83 -25.19
N THR A 72 -26.61 18.02 -25.58
CA THR A 72 -27.45 19.05 -26.22
C THR A 72 -26.65 19.98 -27.15
N ASN A 73 -27.29 20.26 -28.28
CA ASN A 73 -26.94 21.03 -29.48
C ASN A 73 -26.82 22.57 -29.31
N GLY A 74 -26.07 23.23 -30.22
CA GLY A 74 -26.18 24.66 -30.59
C GLY A 74 -25.23 25.63 -29.85
N SER A 75 -24.55 26.61 -30.48
CA SER A 75 -24.72 27.33 -31.75
C SER A 75 -23.38 27.79 -32.32
#